data_AF-A0A9Q3PAV5-F1
#
_entry.id   AF-A0A9Q3PAV5-F1
#
_cell.length_a   1.000
_cell.length_b   1.000
_cell.length_c   1.000
_cell.angle_alpha   90.00
_cell.angle_beta   90.00
_cell.angle_gamma   90.00
#
_symmetry.space_group_name_H-M   'P 1'
#
loop_
_entity.id
_entity.type
_entity.pdbx_description
1 polymer ?
#
loop_
_entity_poly.entity_id
_entity_poly.type
_entity_poly.pdbx_seq_one_letter_code
_entity_poly.pdbx_strand_id
1 'polypeptide(L)'
;MEFIRGIEIIKEDFNLPDRLVTARFNSLFTKSAHRWYINLRQAHGHQSWTWWKTQIINKFDNDSLSFKVETAFDSAKFNSDKDRALPWFFQQKDRPTALYPEMSEFIIHIKNPETMWRLLGT
;
A
#
# COMPACT_ATOMS: atom_id res chain seq x y z
N MET A 1 4.59 6.04 6.26
CA MET A 1 5.54 6.21 7.39
C MET A 1 5.53 7.59 8.06
N GLU A 2 5.32 8.71 7.35
CA GLU A 2 5.24 10.07 7.94
C GLU A 2 4.33 10.19 9.17
N PHE A 3 3.16 9.54 9.14
CA PHE A 3 2.21 9.52 10.26
C PHE A 3 2.83 8.96 11.56
N ILE A 4 3.54 7.84 11.45
CA ILE A 4 4.21 7.21 12.59
C ILE A 4 5.33 8.11 13.10
N ARG A 5 6.14 8.69 12.21
CA ARG A 5 7.23 9.60 12.60
C ARG A 5 6.68 10.83 13.33
N GLY A 6 5.59 11.41 12.86
CA GLY A 6 4.94 12.54 13.54
C GLY A 6 4.49 12.19 14.96
N ILE A 7 3.97 10.99 15.19
CA ILE A 7 3.63 10.52 16.54
C ILE A 7 4.88 10.32 17.39
N GLU A 8 5.98 9.80 16.84
CA GLU A 8 7.24 9.61 17.58
C GLU A 8 7.84 10.93 18.04
N ILE A 9 7.86 11.95 17.17
CA ILE A 9 8.32 13.30 17.52
C ILE A 9 7.48 13.87 18.67
N ILE A 10 6.13 13.83 18.57
CA ILE A 10 5.25 14.33 19.63
C ILE A 10 5.45 13.54 20.93
N LYS A 11 5.66 12.23 20.84
CA LYS A 11 5.90 11.38 22.00
C LYS A 11 7.22 11.76 22.68
N GLU A 12 8.26 12.05 21.92
CA GLU A 12 9.57 12.48 22.40
C GLU A 12 9.50 13.88 23.03
N ASP A 13 8.97 14.87 22.31
CA ASP A 13 8.89 16.27 22.74
C ASP A 13 8.11 16.45 24.04
N PHE A 14 7.03 15.68 24.21
CA PHE A 14 6.14 15.78 25.37
C PHE A 14 6.29 14.63 26.36
N ASN A 15 7.28 13.75 26.17
CA ASN A 15 7.53 12.54 26.96
C ASN A 15 6.24 11.74 27.25
N LEU A 16 5.42 11.52 26.21
CA LEU A 16 4.07 10.98 26.39
C LEU A 16 4.10 9.47 26.69
N PRO A 17 3.35 8.99 27.69
CA PRO A 17 3.16 7.57 27.89
C PRO A 17 2.29 6.96 26.78
N ASP A 18 2.52 5.69 26.45
CA ASP A 18 1.84 4.96 25.37
C ASP A 18 0.31 5.01 25.47
N ARG A 19 -0.22 4.97 26.69
CA ARG A 19 -1.67 5.08 26.95
C ARG A 19 -2.28 6.38 26.42
N LEU A 20 -1.54 7.49 26.44
CA LEU A 20 -2.03 8.78 25.94
C LEU A 20 -1.96 8.85 24.42
N VAL A 21 -0.90 8.31 23.81
CA VAL A 21 -0.78 8.18 22.36
C VAL A 21 -1.94 7.34 21.80
N THR A 22 -2.18 6.17 22.39
CA THR A 22 -3.24 5.25 21.95
C THR A 22 -4.65 5.75 22.23
N ALA A 23 -4.86 6.58 23.26
CA ALA A 23 -6.13 7.27 23.51
C ALA A 23 -6.46 8.28 22.41
N ARG A 24 -5.45 8.93 21.82
CA ARG A 24 -5.62 9.89 20.71
C ARG A 24 -5.93 9.23 19.37
N PHE A 25 -5.75 7.91 19.22
CA PHE A 25 -6.11 7.23 17.95
C PHE A 25 -7.58 7.38 17.58
N ASN A 26 -8.45 7.51 18.58
CA ASN A 26 -9.87 7.76 18.36
C ASN A 26 -10.13 9.07 17.60
N SER A 27 -9.26 10.08 17.79
CA SER A 27 -9.33 11.36 17.08
C SER A 27 -8.42 11.43 15.85
N LEU A 28 -7.33 10.66 15.82
CA LEU A 28 -6.35 10.68 14.73
C LEU A 28 -6.80 9.84 13.53
N PHE A 29 -7.46 8.70 13.76
CA PHE A 29 -8.01 7.90 12.68
C PHE A 29 -9.41 8.38 12.31
N THR A 30 -9.71 8.36 11.01
CA THR A 30 -11.04 8.72 10.48
C THR A 30 -11.59 7.61 9.59
N LYS A 31 -12.91 7.58 9.41
CA LYS A 31 -13.63 6.69 8.47
C LYS A 31 -13.23 5.21 8.64
N SER A 32 -12.68 4.59 7.60
CA SER A 32 -12.31 3.17 7.57
C SER A 32 -11.15 2.84 8.52
N ALA A 33 -10.17 3.74 8.67
CA ALA A 33 -9.07 3.57 9.62
C ALA A 33 -9.57 3.61 11.07
N HIS A 34 -10.57 4.47 11.35
CA HIS A 34 -11.20 4.53 12.66
C HIS A 34 -11.92 3.24 13.02
N ARG A 35 -12.73 2.72 12.09
CA ARG A 35 -13.41 1.42 12.28
C ARG A 35 -12.42 0.27 12.49
N TRP A 36 -11.34 0.24 11.73
CA TRP A 36 -10.26 -0.76 11.90
C TRP A 36 -9.64 -0.67 13.30
N TYR A 37 -9.30 0.54 13.76
CA TYR A 37 -8.76 0.76 15.10
C TYR A 37 -9.70 0.28 16.20
N ILE A 38 -10.99 0.63 16.14
CA ILE A 38 -11.98 0.23 17.16
C ILE A 38 -12.08 -1.29 17.25
N ASN A 39 -12.21 -1.98 16.11
CA ASN A 39 -12.29 -3.43 16.07
C ASN A 39 -11.03 -4.09 16.67
N LEU A 40 -9.86 -3.59 16.30
CA LEU A 40 -8.59 -4.15 16.76
C LEU A 40 -8.37 -3.90 18.26
N ARG A 41 -8.78 -2.72 18.77
CA ARG A 41 -8.73 -2.39 20.20
C ARG A 41 -9.71 -3.21 21.02
N GLN A 42 -10.89 -3.51 20.49
CA GLN A 42 -11.85 -4.40 21.14
C GLN A 42 -11.33 -5.83 21.26
N ALA A 43 -10.64 -6.33 20.23
CA ALA A 43 -10.11 -7.69 20.20
C ALA A 43 -8.88 -7.88 21.10
N HIS A 44 -7.96 -6.90 21.14
CA HIS A 44 -6.67 -7.05 21.81
C HIS A 44 -6.48 -6.18 23.07
N GLY A 45 -7.47 -5.35 23.41
CA GLY A 45 -7.44 -4.51 24.61
C GLY A 45 -6.41 -3.39 24.56
N HIS A 46 -5.82 -3.08 25.72
CA HIS A 46 -4.76 -2.07 25.83
C HIS A 46 -3.42 -2.68 25.44
N GLN A 47 -2.73 -2.03 24.50
CA GLN A 47 -1.47 -2.49 23.94
C GLN A 47 -0.45 -1.34 23.88
N SER A 48 0.83 -1.69 23.84
CA SER A 48 1.94 -0.73 23.77
C SER A 48 1.98 0.02 22.43
N TRP A 49 2.65 1.18 22.42
CA TRP A 49 2.86 1.94 21.18
C TRP A 49 3.62 1.11 20.15
N THR A 50 4.63 0.34 20.57
CA THR A 50 5.40 -0.54 19.67
C THR A 50 4.50 -1.54 18.95
N TRP A 51 3.57 -2.17 19.67
CA TRP A 51 2.61 -3.08 19.06
C TRP A 51 1.72 -2.38 18.03
N TRP A 52 1.18 -1.20 18.39
CA TRP A 52 0.35 -0.41 17.48
C TRP A 52 1.11 0.06 16.24
N LYS A 53 2.39 0.44 16.39
CA LYS A 53 3.28 0.80 15.28
C LYS A 53 3.34 -0.35 14.26
N THR A 54 3.57 -1.58 14.73
CA THR A 54 3.58 -2.78 13.88
C THR A 54 2.23 -3.01 13.19
N GLN A 55 1.10 -2.85 13.88
CA GLN A 55 -0.22 -3.03 13.26
C GLN A 55 -0.53 -1.97 12.21
N ILE A 56 -0.16 -0.71 12.47
CA ILE A 56 -0.33 0.40 11.53
C ILE A 56 0.52 0.15 10.28
N ILE A 57 1.77 -0.28 10.46
CA ILE A 57 2.64 -0.69 9.35
C ILE A 57 1.99 -1.85 8.59
N ASN A 58 1.66 -2.95 9.25
CA ASN A 58 1.08 -4.11 8.56
C ASN A 58 -0.23 -3.79 7.81
N LYS A 59 -1.03 -2.82 8.30
CA LYS A 59 -2.31 -2.47 7.72
C LYS A 59 -2.21 -1.42 6.60
N PHE A 60 -1.38 -0.40 6.78
CA PHE A 60 -1.35 0.79 5.94
C PHE A 60 0.00 1.04 5.29
N ASP A 61 1.00 0.22 5.60
CA ASP A 61 2.23 0.26 4.85
C ASP A 61 1.98 -0.31 3.47
N ASN A 62 2.38 0.51 2.51
CA ASN A 62 2.11 0.29 1.11
C ASN A 62 2.84 -0.96 0.63
N ASP A 63 3.92 -1.39 1.29
CA ASP A 63 4.72 -2.56 0.92
C ASP A 63 3.90 -3.85 0.78
N SER A 64 2.84 -4.04 1.59
CA SER A 64 1.95 -5.21 1.41
C SER A 64 1.04 -5.09 0.18
N LEU A 65 0.69 -3.87 -0.23
CA LEU A 65 -0.07 -3.57 -1.44
C LEU A 65 0.85 -3.56 -2.67
N SER A 66 2.00 -2.90 -2.59
CA SER A 66 3.10 -2.93 -3.55
C SER A 66 3.50 -4.35 -3.85
N PHE A 67 3.81 -5.17 -2.83
CA PHE A 67 4.15 -6.57 -3.03
C PHE A 67 3.02 -7.36 -3.72
N LYS A 68 1.75 -7.13 -3.37
CA LYS A 68 0.61 -7.79 -4.03
C LYS A 68 0.43 -7.33 -5.47
N VAL A 69 0.61 -6.05 -5.74
CA VAL A 69 0.46 -5.46 -7.08
C VAL A 69 1.64 -5.85 -7.97
N GLU A 70 2.87 -5.87 -7.44
CA GLU A 70 4.08 -6.39 -8.09
C GLU A 70 3.95 -7.89 -8.36
N THR A 71 3.58 -8.70 -7.36
CA THR A 71 3.35 -10.15 -7.55
C THR A 71 2.25 -10.40 -8.58
N ALA A 72 1.17 -9.62 -8.55
CA ALA A 72 0.12 -9.73 -9.54
C ALA A 72 0.65 -9.35 -10.94
N PHE A 73 1.41 -8.27 -11.05
CA PHE A 73 2.05 -7.82 -12.30
C PHE A 73 2.98 -8.89 -12.87
N ASP A 74 3.90 -9.43 -12.08
CA ASP A 74 4.88 -10.43 -12.50
C ASP A 74 4.25 -11.78 -12.87
N SER A 75 3.17 -12.17 -12.17
CA SER A 75 2.48 -13.44 -12.42
C SER A 75 1.45 -13.36 -13.55
N ALA A 76 1.05 -12.17 -13.98
CA ALA A 76 0.08 -12.00 -15.04
C ALA A 76 0.74 -12.20 -16.40
N LYS A 77 0.43 -13.33 -17.05
CA LYS A 77 0.81 -13.62 -18.43
C LYS A 77 -0.37 -13.41 -19.36
N PHE A 78 -0.11 -12.93 -20.57
CA PHE A 78 -1.16 -12.80 -21.58
C PHE A 78 -1.55 -14.17 -22.13
N ASN A 79 -2.84 -14.50 -22.15
CA ASN A 79 -3.36 -15.71 -22.77
C ASN A 79 -4.20 -15.36 -24.00
N SER A 80 -3.74 -15.72 -25.20
CA SER A 80 -4.42 -15.40 -26.46
C SER A 80 -5.82 -16.00 -26.61
N ASP A 81 -6.10 -17.10 -25.92
CA ASP A 81 -7.38 -17.82 -26.02
C ASP A 81 -8.43 -17.26 -25.06
N LYS A 82 -7.99 -16.54 -24.02
CA LYS A 82 -8.85 -16.06 -22.92
C LYS A 82 -8.89 -14.55 -22.80
N ASP A 83 -7.78 -13.87 -23.10
CA ASP A 83 -7.61 -12.45 -22.84
C ASP A 83 -7.75 -11.62 -24.11
N ARG A 84 -8.41 -10.47 -23.97
CA ARG A 84 -8.41 -9.43 -25.01
C ARG A 84 -7.20 -8.52 -24.80
N ALA A 85 -6.40 -8.35 -25.85
CA ALA A 85 -5.12 -7.63 -25.78
C ALA A 85 -5.23 -6.21 -25.20
N LEU A 86 -6.22 -5.42 -25.65
CA LEU A 86 -6.40 -4.04 -25.19
C LEU A 86 -6.77 -3.93 -23.69
N PRO A 87 -7.83 -4.60 -23.19
CA PRO A 87 -8.14 -4.61 -21.76
C PRO A 87 -7.02 -5.14 -20.87
N TRP A 88 -6.35 -6.21 -21.29
CA TRP A 88 -5.23 -6.79 -20.54
C TRP A 88 -4.07 -5.80 -20.43
N PHE A 89 -3.77 -5.10 -21.53
CA PHE A 89 -2.72 -4.08 -21.55
C PHE A 89 -3.00 -2.92 -20.59
N PHE A 90 -4.20 -2.33 -20.63
CA PHE A 90 -4.55 -1.25 -19.71
C PHE A 90 -4.49 -1.72 -18.26
N GLN A 91 -4.97 -2.92 -17.97
CA GLN A 91 -4.88 -3.50 -16.63
C GLN A 91 -3.43 -3.71 -16.17
N GLN A 92 -2.52 -4.12 -17.06
CA GLN A 92 -1.10 -4.23 -16.73
C GLN A 92 -0.44 -2.86 -16.57
N LYS A 93 -0.85 -1.84 -17.32
CA LYS A 93 -0.36 -0.47 -17.18
C LYS A 93 -0.80 0.17 -15.86
N ASP A 94 -2.02 -0.11 -15.41
CA ASP A 94 -2.59 0.50 -14.21
C ASP A 94 -1.89 0.03 -12.92
N ARG A 95 -1.35 -1.18 -12.90
CA ARG A 95 -0.63 -1.76 -11.74
C ARG A 95 0.62 -0.97 -11.33
N PRO A 96 1.64 -0.77 -12.19
CA PRO A 96 2.79 0.06 -11.87
C PRO A 96 2.41 1.53 -11.68
N THR A 97 1.39 2.04 -12.41
CA THR A 97 0.89 3.41 -12.22
C THR A 97 0.30 3.62 -10.82
N ALA A 98 -0.34 2.60 -10.24
CA ALA A 98 -0.90 2.66 -8.90
C ALA A 98 0.17 2.67 -7.79
N LEU A 99 1.35 2.11 -8.06
CA LEU A 99 2.47 2.09 -7.11
C LEU A 99 3.41 3.29 -7.27
N TYR A 100 3.58 3.76 -8.51
CA TYR A 100 4.49 4.83 -8.88
C TYR A 100 3.79 5.81 -9.82
N PRO A 101 2.89 6.68 -9.31
CA PRO A 101 2.15 7.63 -10.13
C PRO A 101 3.04 8.59 -10.94
N GLU A 102 4.25 8.85 -10.46
CA GLU A 102 5.27 9.69 -11.08
C GLU A 102 6.16 8.95 -12.11
N MET A 103 5.98 7.64 -12.29
CA MET A 103 6.76 6.85 -13.24
C MET A 103 6.43 7.26 -14.68
N SER A 104 7.47 7.49 -15.49
CA SER A 104 7.27 7.85 -16.90
C SER A 104 6.67 6.69 -17.69
N GLU A 105 5.81 7.00 -18.66
CA GLU A 105 5.19 5.99 -19.52
C GLU A 105 6.24 5.09 -20.18
N PHE A 106 7.37 5.65 -20.59
CA PHE A 106 8.49 4.90 -21.18
C PHE A 106 8.97 3.73 -20.30
N ILE A 107 9.12 3.96 -18.99
CA ILE A 107 9.57 2.93 -18.05
C ILE A 107 8.50 1.86 -17.84
N ILE A 108 7.22 2.24 -17.85
CA ILE A 108 6.09 1.30 -17.75
C ILE A 108 6.07 0.35 -18.96
N HIS A 109 6.34 0.86 -20.17
CA HIS A 109 6.36 0.04 -21.39
C HIS A 109 7.55 -0.94 -21.42
N ILE A 110 8.74 -0.53 -20.94
CA ILE A 110 9.90 -1.43 -20.84
C ILE A 110 9.63 -2.60 -19.88
N LYS A 111 8.94 -2.33 -18.77
CA LYS A 111 8.59 -3.36 -17.78
C LYS A 111 7.53 -4.35 -18.27
N ASN A 112 6.88 -4.11 -19.40
CA ASN A 112 5.93 -5.04 -20.02
C ASN A 112 6.48 -5.57 -21.36
N PRO A 113 7.48 -6.48 -21.32
CA PRO A 113 8.20 -6.93 -22.52
C PRO A 113 7.33 -7.74 -23.50
N GLU A 114 6.23 -8.36 -23.05
CA GLU A 114 5.32 -9.10 -23.94
C GLU A 114 4.64 -8.19 -24.99
N THR A 115 4.63 -6.86 -24.76
CA THR A 115 4.12 -5.88 -25.74
C THR A 115 5.18 -5.20 -26.60
N MET A 116 6.45 -5.19 -26.20
CA MET A 116 7.51 -4.59 -27.03
C MET A 116 7.67 -5.33 -28.37
N TRP A 117 7.43 -6.65 -28.38
CA TRP A 117 7.50 -7.47 -29.61
C TRP A 117 6.39 -7.16 -30.64
N ARG A 118 5.29 -6.52 -30.24
CA ARG A 118 4.21 -6.14 -31.18
C ARG A 118 4.21 -4.67 -31.58
N LEU A 119 4.80 -3.78 -30.78
CA LEU A 119 4.94 -2.36 -31.12
C LEU A 119 6.17 -2.07 -32.00
N LEU A 120 7.17 -2.95 -32.01
CA LEU A 120 8.38 -2.80 -32.83
C LEU A 120 8.29 -3.41 -34.23
N GLY A 121 7.17 -4.04 -34.60
CA GLY A 121 6.87 -4.40 -35.99
C GLY A 121 8.08 -4.80 -36.85
N THR A 122 8.79 -5.84 -36.44
CA THR A 122 9.74 -6.60 -37.27
C THR A 122 9.68 -8.07 -36.89
#